data_AF-A0A1K2HUP7-F1
#
_entry.id   AF-A0A1K2HUP7-F1
#
_cell.length_a   1.000
_cell.length_b   1.000
_cell.length_c   1.000
_cell.angle_alpha   90.00
_cell.angle_beta   90.00
_cell.angle_gamma   90.00
#
_symmetry.space_group_name_H-M   'P 1'
#
loop_
_entity.id
_entity.type
_entity.pdbx_description
1 polymer ?
#
loop_
_entity_poly.entity_id
_entity_poly.type
_entity_poly.pdbx_seq_one_letter_code
_entity_poly.pdbx_strand_id
1 'polypeptide(L)' 'MTQRNRKLFGTILMVLLIVVYSALATALYLALFTGAPPWVLILYFAIAGLGWGIPAAGIIRFMARPD' A
#
# COMPACT_ATOMS: atom_id res chain seq x y z
N MET A 1 -14.50 -10.23 17.62
CA MET A 1 -13.12 -9.83 17.97
C MET A 1 -13.19 -8.49 18.67
N THR A 2 -12.49 -8.31 19.80
CA THR A 2 -12.41 -7.01 20.46
C THR A 2 -11.59 -6.02 19.64
N GLN A 3 -11.81 -4.74 19.87
CA GLN A 3 -11.08 -3.60 19.33
C GLN A 3 -9.56 -3.78 19.44
N ARG A 4 -9.08 -4.23 20.60
CA ARG A 4 -7.65 -4.48 20.84
C ARG A 4 -7.07 -5.53 19.90
N ASN A 5 -7.81 -6.62 19.66
CA ASN A 5 -7.37 -7.68 18.74
C ASN A 5 -7.34 -7.16 17.30
N ARG A 6 -8.37 -6.39 16.89
CA ARG A 6 -8.44 -5.81 15.54
C ARG A 6 -7.27 -4.85 15.26
N LYS A 7 -6.85 -4.07 16.26
CA LYS A 7 -5.63 -3.24 16.17
C LYS A 7 -4.37 -4.07 15.99
N LEU A 8 -4.19 -5.17 16.74
CA LEU A 8 -3.02 -6.04 16.59
C LEU A 8 -2.93 -6.64 15.18
N PHE A 9 -4.03 -7.24 14.70
CA PHE A 9 -4.08 -7.79 13.34
C PHE A 9 -3.94 -6.71 12.27
N GLY A 10 -4.56 -5.55 12.47
CA GLY A 10 -4.45 -4.43 11.56
C GLY A 10 -3.02 -3.91 11.42
N THR A 11 -2.26 -3.84 12.51
CA THR A 11 -0.83 -3.48 12.45
C THR A 11 -0.02 -4.48 11.61
N ILE A 12 -0.23 -5.78 11.81
CA ILE A 12 0.46 -6.82 11.03
C ILE A 12 0.09 -6.71 9.55
N LEU A 13 -1.20 -6.56 9.24
CA LEU A 13 -1.69 -6.36 7.87
C LEU A 13 -1.10 -5.11 7.23
N MET A 14 -0.93 -4.02 8.00
CA MET A 14 -0.34 -2.78 7.50
C MET A 14 1.13 -2.95 7.13
N VAL A 15 1.92 -3.64 7.96
CA VAL A 15 3.32 -3.94 7.65
C VAL A 15 3.41 -4.84 6.41
N LEU A 16 2.59 -5.90 6.35
CA LEU A 16 2.53 -6.79 5.21
C LEU A 16 2.14 -6.03 3.92
N LEU A 17 1.15 -5.16 4.00
CA LEU A 17 0.73 -4.30 2.89
C LEU A 17 1.90 -3.48 2.36
N ILE A 18 2.64 -2.79 3.24
CA ILE A 18 3.77 -1.95 2.83
C ILE A 18 4.85 -2.79 2.13
N VAL A 19 5.21 -3.94 2.69
CA VAL A 19 6.23 -4.83 2.12
C VAL A 19 5.82 -5.35 0.75
N VAL A 20 4.63 -5.96 0.66
CA VAL A 20 4.13 -6.56 -0.58
C VAL A 20 3.89 -5.49 -1.64
N TYR A 21 3.26 -4.38 -1.29
CA TYR A 21 2.96 -3.31 -2.23
C TYR A 21 4.25 -2.68 -2.78
N SER A 22 5.23 -2.39 -1.92
CA SER A 22 6.49 -1.79 -2.37
C SER A 22 7.27 -2.74 -3.28
N ALA A 23 7.27 -4.04 -2.98
CA ALA A 23 7.88 -5.06 -3.84
C ALA A 23 7.17 -5.14 -5.20
N LEU A 24 5.84 -5.17 -5.22
CA LEU A 24 5.05 -5.22 -6.44
C LEU A 24 5.23 -3.95 -7.30
N ALA A 25 5.19 -2.77 -6.68
CA ALA A 25 5.41 -1.50 -7.38
C ALA A 25 6.82 -1.42 -7.96
N THR A 26 7.82 -1.95 -7.26
CA THR A 26 9.19 -2.00 -7.78
C THR A 26 9.30 -3.01 -8.93
N ALA A 27 8.73 -4.21 -8.78
CA ALA A 27 8.74 -5.22 -9.83
C ALA A 27 8.03 -4.73 -11.11
N LEU A 28 6.89 -4.05 -10.96
CA LEU A 28 6.14 -3.48 -12.07
C LEU A 28 6.91 -2.37 -12.79
N TYR A 29 7.59 -1.50 -12.04
CA TYR A 29 8.49 -0.49 -12.61
C TYR A 29 9.59 -1.14 -13.45
N LEU A 30 10.29 -2.13 -12.89
CA LEU A 30 11.38 -2.81 -13.56
C LEU A 30 10.91 -3.53 -14.83
N ALA A 31 9.72 -4.13 -14.80
CA ALA A 31 9.17 -4.89 -15.91
C ALA A 31 8.66 -4.01 -17.06
N LEU A 32 8.03 -2.87 -16.77
CA LEU A 32 7.27 -2.12 -17.78
C LEU A 32 7.76 -0.70 -18.04
N PHE A 33 8.46 -0.07 -17.09
CA PHE A 33 8.76 1.36 -17.13
C PHE A 33 10.26 1.68 -17.13
N THR A 34 11.13 0.67 -17.14
CA THR A 34 12.58 0.86 -17.25
C THR A 34 12.92 1.61 -18.54
N GLY A 35 13.60 2.76 -18.42
CA GLY A 35 13.99 3.61 -19.56
C GLY A 35 12.86 4.48 -20.13
N ALA A 36 11.68 4.51 -19.50
CA ALA A 36 10.59 5.38 -19.92
C ALA A 36 10.96 6.88 -19.77
N PRO A 37 10.32 7.77 -20.55
CA PRO A 37 10.54 9.22 -20.43
C PRO A 37 10.26 9.74 -19.00
N PRO A 38 10.96 10.78 -18.53
CA PRO A 38 10.84 11.26 -17.14
C PRO A 38 9.42 11.60 -16.69
N TRP A 39 8.59 12.16 -17.57
CA TRP A 39 7.20 12.50 -17.24
C TRP A 39 6.32 11.27 -17.01
N VAL A 40 6.58 10.15 -17.70
CA VAL A 40 5.89 8.87 -17.47
C VAL A 40 6.30 8.32 -16.11
N LEU A 41 7.58 8.39 -15.78
CA LEU A 41 8.09 7.94 -14.49
C LEU A 41 7.49 8.75 -13.34
N ILE A 42 7.41 10.07 -13.48
CA ILE A 42 6.75 10.94 -12.49
C ILE A 42 5.30 10.51 -12.28
N LEU A 43 4.54 10.31 -13.36
CA LEU A 43 3.15 9.88 -13.26
C LEU A 43 3.03 8.50 -12.59
N TYR A 44 3.87 7.55 -13.00
CA TYR A 44 3.91 6.21 -12.41
C TYR A 44 4.19 6.27 -10.91
N PHE A 45 5.25 6.95 -10.49
CA PHE A 45 5.63 7.03 -9.08
C PHE A 45 4.63 7.83 -8.25
N ALA A 46 3.97 8.84 -8.83
CA ALA A 46 2.86 9.54 -8.16
C ALA A 46 1.69 8.60 -7.90
N ILE A 47 1.26 7.84 -8.91
CA ILE A 47 0.16 6.87 -8.77
C ILE A 47 0.55 5.74 -7.81
N ALA A 48 1.72 5.13 -7.99
CA ALA A 48 2.19 4.04 -7.14
C ALA A 48 2.37 4.51 -5.69
N GLY A 49 2.97 5.69 -5.48
CA GLY A 49 3.23 6.27 -4.16
C GLY A 49 1.97 6.72 -3.41
N LEU A 50 0.90 7.11 -4.11
CA LEU A 50 -0.38 7.47 -3.49
C LEU A 50 -1.36 6.30 -3.42
N GLY A 51 -1.26 5.33 -4.34
CA GLY A 51 -2.22 4.25 -4.52
C GLY A 51 -2.36 3.31 -3.33
N TRP A 52 -1.27 3.04 -2.60
CA TRP A 52 -1.31 2.19 -1.41
C TRP A 52 -2.12 2.78 -0.26
N GLY A 53 -2.40 4.10 -0.29
CA GLY A 53 -3.26 4.76 0.68
C GLY A 53 -4.68 4.17 0.70
N ILE A 54 -5.16 3.67 -0.44
CA ILE A 54 -6.50 3.06 -0.56
C ILE A 54 -6.62 1.79 0.29
N PRO A 55 -5.77 0.75 0.12
CA PRO A 55 -5.83 -0.42 0.98
C PRO A 55 -5.46 -0.10 2.44
N ALA A 56 -4.53 0.83 2.68
CA ALA A 56 -4.19 1.30 4.02
C ALA A 56 -5.40 1.88 4.76
N ALA A 57 -6.20 2.72 4.09
CA ALA A 57 -7.44 3.26 4.65
C ALA A 57 -8.45 2.16 5.00
N GLY A 58 -8.53 1.10 4.19
CA GLY A 58 -9.35 -0.08 4.47
C GLY A 58 -8.93 -0.78 5.77
N ILE A 59 -7.63 -1.00 5.97
CA ILE A 59 -7.09 -1.61 7.20
C ILE A 59 -7.34 -0.69 8.40
N ILE A 60 -7.11 0.61 8.27
CA ILE A 60 -7.35 1.59 9.34
C ILE A 60 -8.82 1.62 9.74
N ARG A 61 -9.74 1.62 8.76
CA ARG A 61 -11.18 1.55 9.02
C ARG A 61 -11.56 0.25 9.74
N PHE A 62 -10.93 -0.87 9.38
CA PHE A 62 -11.09 -2.13 10.11
C PHE A 62 -10.59 -2.02 11.55
N MET A 63 -9.48 -1.33 11.82
CA MET A 63 -8.99 -1.12 13.19
C MET A 63 -9.91 -0.20 14.00
N ALA A 64 -10.47 0.84 13.38
CA ALA A 64 -11.21 1.90 14.08
C ALA A 64 -12.69 1.59 14.39
N ARG A 65 -13.29 0.56 13.76
CA ARG A 65 -14.73 0.26 13.88
C ARG A 65 -15.11 -0.13 15.32
N PRO A 66 -15.93 0.65 16.05
CA PRO A 66 -16.32 0.39 17.44
C PRO A 66 -16.79 -1.05 17.67
N ASP A 67 -16.57 -1.56 18.88
CA ASP A 67 -17.15 -2.84 19.31
C ASP A 67 -18.64 -2.69 19.62
#